data_AF-A0A8T3ST44-F1
#
_entry.id   AF-A0A8T3ST44-F1
#
_cell.length_a   1.000
_cell.length_b   1.000
_cell.length_c   1.000
_cell.angle_alpha   90.00
_cell.angle_beta   90.00
_cell.angle_gamma   90.00
#
_symmetry.space_group_name_H-M   'P 1'
#
loop_
_entity.id
_entity.type
_entity.pdbx_description
1 polymer ?
#
loop_
_entity_poly.entity_id
_entity_poly.type
_entity_poly.pdbx_seq_one_letter_code
_entity_poly.pdbx_strand_id
1 'polypeptide(L)'
;MSMSSEEPAAAAKAAGLRYVSDTVDGLARRRCGKGFTYLTPKGQRVLDKATVERIKQLVIPPAWRDVWIAPSGHAHIQAVGRDDRGRKQYIYHTEWARIRNVAKFDRMIAFSEVLPRIRDHADGDLRKRGLPR
;
A
#
# COMPACT_ATOMS: atom_id res chain seq x y z
N MET A 1 17.95 -13.60 -7.17
CA MET A 1 16.59 -14.11 -6.83
C MET A 1 15.62 -12.96 -6.99
N SER A 2 14.90 -12.93 -8.11
CA SER A 2 13.85 -11.93 -8.37
C SER A 2 12.73 -12.17 -7.35
N MET A 3 12.52 -11.23 -6.43
CA MET A 3 11.40 -11.28 -5.50
C MET A 3 10.12 -11.18 -6.32
N SER A 4 9.48 -12.32 -6.54
CA SER A 4 8.31 -12.46 -7.39
C SER A 4 7.15 -11.66 -6.80
N SER A 5 6.38 -11.03 -7.68
CA SER A 5 5.10 -10.37 -7.39
C SER A 5 4.04 -11.29 -6.76
N GLU A 6 4.35 -12.57 -6.57
CA GLU A 6 3.44 -13.60 -6.08
C GLU A 6 3.28 -13.60 -4.55
N GLU A 7 4.34 -13.29 -3.77
CA GLU A 7 4.26 -13.30 -2.29
C GLU A 7 3.15 -12.38 -1.74
N PRO A 8 3.05 -11.09 -2.16
CA PRO A 8 2.03 -10.18 -1.63
C PRO A 8 0.63 -10.53 -2.14
N ALA A 9 0.53 -10.99 -3.39
CA ALA A 9 -0.74 -11.35 -3.99
C ALA A 9 -1.34 -12.61 -3.35
N ALA A 10 -0.51 -13.63 -3.08
CA ALA A 10 -0.89 -14.83 -2.36
C ALA A 10 -1.31 -14.51 -0.92
N ALA A 11 -0.56 -13.66 -0.22
CA ALA A 11 -0.89 -13.22 1.13
C ALA A 11 -2.24 -12.45 1.19
N ALA A 12 -2.51 -11.60 0.20
CA ALA A 12 -3.81 -10.92 0.10
C ALA A 12 -4.94 -11.95 -0.04
N LYS A 13 -4.77 -12.89 -0.98
CA LYS A 13 -5.77 -13.93 -1.26
C LYS A 13 -6.03 -14.82 -0.04
N ALA A 14 -4.99 -15.22 0.69
CA ALA A 14 -5.11 -16.03 1.90
C ALA A 14 -5.96 -15.35 2.99
N ALA A 15 -6.03 -14.02 2.98
CA ALA A 15 -6.88 -13.26 3.88
C ALA A 15 -8.22 -12.80 3.26
N GLY A 16 -8.61 -13.38 2.12
CA GLY A 16 -9.83 -13.00 1.41
C GLY A 16 -9.77 -11.61 0.77
N LEU A 17 -8.59 -11.01 0.65
CA LEU A 17 -8.36 -9.72 0.01
C LEU A 17 -7.89 -9.87 -1.44
N ARG A 18 -8.19 -8.86 -2.24
CA ARG A 18 -7.75 -8.74 -3.64
C ARG A 18 -6.51 -7.86 -3.73
N TYR A 19 -5.48 -8.39 -4.36
CA TYR A 19 -4.28 -7.61 -4.67
C TYR A 19 -4.52 -6.74 -5.91
N VAL A 20 -4.57 -5.42 -5.74
CA VAL A 20 -4.90 -4.44 -6.79
C VAL A 20 -4.05 -3.17 -6.66
N SER A 21 -3.86 -2.44 -7.75
CA SER A 21 -3.18 -1.13 -7.78
C SER A 21 -4.10 -0.04 -8.34
N ASP A 22 -3.69 1.22 -8.23
CA ASP A 22 -4.39 2.37 -8.81
C ASP A 22 -4.33 2.44 -10.34
N THR A 23 -3.74 1.44 -11.00
CA THR A 23 -3.69 1.30 -12.46
C THR A 23 -4.90 0.59 -13.04
N VAL A 24 -5.73 -0.05 -12.20
CA VAL A 24 -6.99 -0.65 -12.63
C VAL A 24 -8.13 0.35 -12.48
N ASP A 25 -9.23 0.09 -13.20
CA ASP A 25 -10.45 0.88 -13.09
C ASP A 25 -10.94 0.96 -11.62
N GLY A 26 -11.12 2.20 -11.16
CA GLY A 26 -11.63 2.49 -9.82
C GLY A 26 -12.50 3.72 -9.81
N LEU A 27 -12.90 4.11 -8.60
CA LEU A 27 -13.72 5.30 -8.38
C LEU A 27 -12.81 6.52 -8.23
N ALA A 28 -13.22 7.64 -8.81
CA ALA A 28 -12.52 8.91 -8.67
C ALA A 28 -13.23 9.82 -7.66
N ARG A 29 -12.47 10.59 -6.88
CA ARG A 29 -13.02 11.65 -6.03
C ARG A 29 -12.86 13.00 -6.72
N ARG A 30 -13.96 13.76 -6.84
CA ARG A 30 -13.97 15.12 -7.39
C ARG A 30 -14.55 16.10 -6.37
N ARG A 31 -13.93 17.28 -6.23
CA ARG A 31 -14.48 18.36 -5.41
C ARG A 31 -15.79 18.89 -6.03
N CYS A 32 -16.81 19.11 -5.21
CA CYS A 32 -18.10 19.65 -5.63
C CYS A 32 -18.69 20.53 -4.51
N GLY A 33 -18.76 21.85 -4.76
CA GLY A 33 -19.18 22.82 -3.75
C GLY A 33 -18.32 22.74 -2.48
N LYS A 34 -18.98 22.56 -1.32
CA LYS A 34 -18.34 22.43 -0.01
C LYS A 34 -17.82 21.02 0.30
N GLY A 35 -18.02 20.04 -0.59
CA GLY A 35 -17.68 18.64 -0.32
C GLY A 35 -17.09 17.91 -1.54
N PHE A 36 -17.30 16.61 -1.57
CA PHE A 36 -16.79 15.72 -2.62
C PHE A 36 -17.92 14.90 -3.25
N THR A 37 -17.77 14.58 -4.52
CA THR A 37 -18.57 13.59 -5.24
C THR A 37 -17.66 12.48 -5.74
N TYR A 38 -18.20 11.29 -5.89
CA TYR A 38 -17.47 10.12 -6.35
C TYR A 38 -17.99 9.71 -7.72
N LEU A 39 -17.06 9.37 -8.61
CA LEU A 39 -17.34 9.04 -10.01
C LEU A 39 -16.92 7.60 -10.30
N THR A 40 -17.68 6.90 -11.13
CA THR A 40 -17.30 5.61 -11.70
C THR A 40 -16.18 5.78 -12.74
N PRO A 41 -15.52 4.71 -13.20
CA PRO A 41 -14.57 4.79 -14.31
C PRO A 41 -15.14 5.45 -15.58
N LYS A 42 -16.47 5.35 -15.77
CA LYS A 42 -17.20 5.97 -16.88
C LYS A 42 -17.57 7.44 -16.63
N GLY A 43 -17.12 8.05 -15.52
CA GLY A 43 -17.40 9.43 -15.15
C GLY A 43 -18.80 9.68 -14.57
N GLN A 44 -19.60 8.63 -14.35
CA GLN A 44 -20.95 8.75 -13.79
C GLN A 44 -20.89 8.90 -12.27
N ARG A 45 -21.84 9.64 -11.68
CA ARG A 45 -21.90 9.77 -10.21
C ARG A 45 -22.23 8.43 -9.55
N VAL A 46 -21.47 8.09 -8.52
CA VAL A 46 -21.78 6.94 -7.65
C VAL A 46 -22.99 7.30 -6.79
N LEU A 47 -24.10 6.61 -7.00
CA LEU A 47 -25.36 6.81 -6.26
C LEU A 47 -25.60 5.74 -5.18
N ASP A 48 -24.86 4.64 -5.24
CA ASP A 48 -24.96 3.57 -4.25
C ASP A 48 -24.53 4.07 -2.86
N LYS A 49 -25.49 4.08 -1.92
CA LYS A 49 -25.28 4.58 -0.57
C LYS A 49 -24.25 3.76 0.19
N ALA A 50 -24.24 2.44 0.02
CA ALA A 50 -23.30 1.57 0.72
C ALA A 50 -21.86 1.87 0.29
N THR A 51 -21.63 2.06 -1.01
CA THR A 51 -20.33 2.48 -1.55
C THR A 51 -19.93 3.84 -1.00
N VAL A 52 -20.83 4.84 -1.00
CA VAL A 52 -20.51 6.18 -0.49
C VAL A 52 -20.14 6.17 1.00
N GLU A 53 -20.88 5.42 1.82
CA GLU A 53 -20.58 5.31 3.25
C GLU A 53 -19.25 4.60 3.50
N ARG A 54 -18.95 3.52 2.77
CA ARG A 54 -17.62 2.88 2.82
C ARG A 54 -16.51 3.88 2.51
N ILE A 55 -16.66 4.69 1.46
CA ILE A 55 -15.63 5.66 1.08
C ILE A 55 -15.44 6.73 2.17
N LYS A 56 -16.52 7.18 2.82
CA LYS A 56 -16.43 8.12 3.95
C LYS A 56 -15.65 7.52 5.12
N GLN A 57 -15.85 6.24 5.43
CA GLN A 57 -15.11 5.53 6.48
C GLN A 57 -13.61 5.42 6.22
N LEU A 58 -13.16 5.59 4.96
CA LEU A 58 -11.73 5.63 4.64
C LEU A 58 -11.04 6.90 5.14
N VAL A 59 -11.80 7.97 5.46
CA VAL A 59 -11.28 9.26 5.94
C VAL A 59 -10.17 9.80 5.03
N ILE A 60 -10.41 9.79 3.71
CA ILE A 60 -9.43 10.26 2.72
C ILE A 60 -9.17 11.76 2.95
N PRO A 61 -7.93 12.19 3.26
CA PRO A 61 -7.66 13.58 3.59
C PRO A 61 -8.15 14.55 2.49
N PRO A 62 -8.79 15.68 2.85
CA PRO A 62 -9.39 16.58 1.87
C PRO A 62 -8.36 17.25 0.95
N ALA A 63 -7.11 17.37 1.40
CA ALA A 63 -6.01 17.94 0.61
C ALA A 63 -5.50 16.99 -0.50
N TRP A 64 -5.86 15.70 -0.47
CA TRP A 64 -5.38 14.76 -1.48
C TRP A 64 -5.98 15.03 -2.86
N ARG A 65 -5.10 15.08 -3.87
CA ARG A 65 -5.41 15.20 -5.30
C ARG A 65 -5.28 13.84 -6.01
N ASP A 66 -5.77 13.75 -7.23
CA ASP A 66 -5.70 12.56 -8.10
C ASP A 66 -6.10 11.27 -7.37
N VAL A 67 -7.24 11.34 -6.68
CA VAL A 67 -7.67 10.29 -5.76
C VAL A 67 -8.34 9.16 -6.54
N TRP A 68 -7.72 7.99 -6.48
CA TRP A 68 -8.27 6.71 -6.90
C TRP A 68 -8.78 5.95 -5.67
N ILE A 69 -9.94 5.31 -5.80
CA ILE A 69 -10.59 4.56 -4.73
C ILE A 69 -10.98 3.20 -5.27
N ALA A 70 -10.66 2.13 -4.54
CA ALA A 70 -10.99 0.79 -4.96
C ALA A 70 -12.52 0.61 -5.06
N PRO A 71 -13.03 -0.05 -6.12
CA PRO A 71 -14.45 -0.30 -6.28
C PRO A 71 -14.98 -1.31 -5.23
N SER A 72 -14.11 -2.21 -4.75
CA SER A 72 -14.45 -3.23 -3.75
C SER A 72 -13.82 -2.94 -2.39
N GLY A 73 -14.59 -3.16 -1.32
CA GLY A 73 -14.09 -3.13 0.05
C GLY A 73 -13.05 -4.23 0.37
N HIS A 74 -12.99 -5.30 -0.43
CA HIS A 74 -12.02 -6.39 -0.23
C HIS A 74 -10.66 -6.14 -0.92
N ALA A 75 -10.44 -4.96 -1.49
CA ALA A 75 -9.13 -4.61 -2.05
C ALA A 75 -8.12 -4.31 -0.94
N HIS A 76 -6.88 -4.82 -1.06
CA HIS A 76 -5.85 -4.56 -0.03
C HIS A 76 -5.44 -3.09 0.04
N ILE A 77 -5.47 -2.36 -1.09
CA ILE A 77 -5.42 -0.90 -1.14
C ILE A 77 -6.86 -0.40 -1.33
N GLN A 78 -7.31 0.46 -0.43
CA GLN A 78 -8.64 1.06 -0.47
C GLN A 78 -8.66 2.41 -1.20
N ALA A 79 -7.61 3.22 -1.03
CA ALA A 79 -7.48 4.48 -1.74
C ALA A 79 -6.01 4.83 -2.01
N VAL A 80 -5.81 5.59 -3.08
CA VAL A 80 -4.53 6.18 -3.46
C VAL A 80 -4.79 7.63 -3.81
N GLY A 81 -3.88 8.52 -3.45
CA GLY A 81 -3.93 9.91 -3.86
C GLY A 81 -2.56 10.57 -3.77
N ARG A 82 -2.50 11.86 -4.10
CA ARG A 82 -1.30 12.68 -3.96
C ARG A 82 -1.49 13.72 -2.88
N ASP A 83 -0.53 13.84 -1.96
CA ASP A 83 -0.54 14.88 -0.95
C ASP A 83 -0.24 16.28 -1.53
N ASP A 84 -0.18 17.28 -0.65
CA ASP A 84 0.19 18.66 -0.97
C ASP A 84 1.56 18.76 -1.65
N ARG A 85 2.51 17.89 -1.27
CA ARG A 85 3.84 17.77 -1.85
C ARG A 85 3.90 16.87 -3.09
N GLY A 86 2.77 16.39 -3.60
CA GLY A 86 2.68 15.55 -4.80
C GLY A 86 3.12 14.09 -4.59
N ARG A 87 3.42 13.68 -3.37
CA ARG A 87 3.83 12.31 -3.04
C ARG A 87 2.62 11.40 -3.06
N LYS A 88 2.79 10.21 -3.62
CA LYS A 88 1.75 9.18 -3.67
C LYS A 88 1.53 8.59 -2.27
N GLN A 89 0.30 8.69 -1.79
CA GLN A 89 -0.15 8.21 -0.49
C GLN A 89 -1.18 7.08 -0.67
N TYR A 90 -1.25 6.19 0.32
CA TYR A 90 -2.07 4.99 0.28
C TYR A 90 -2.92 4.87 1.54
N ILE A 91 -4.14 4.37 1.39
CA ILE A 91 -4.97 3.85 2.48
C ILE A 91 -5.14 2.37 2.21
N TYR A 92 -4.75 1.55 3.18
CA TYR A 92 -4.84 0.09 3.10
C TYR A 92 -6.07 -0.44 3.81
N HIS A 93 -6.51 -1.63 3.44
CA HIS A 93 -7.45 -2.40 4.24
C HIS A 93 -6.86 -2.71 5.62
N THR A 94 -7.68 -2.69 6.68
CA THR A 94 -7.22 -2.94 8.06
C THR A 94 -6.52 -4.30 8.20
N GLU A 95 -7.13 -5.36 7.67
CA GLU A 95 -6.53 -6.71 7.67
C GLU A 95 -5.21 -6.79 6.89
N TRP A 96 -5.02 -5.97 5.85
CA TRP A 96 -3.78 -5.98 5.07
C TRP A 96 -2.55 -5.61 5.92
N ALA A 97 -2.71 -4.64 6.83
CA ALA A 97 -1.66 -4.25 7.75
C ALA A 97 -1.26 -5.41 8.68
N ARG A 98 -2.25 -6.18 9.17
CA ARG A 98 -2.03 -7.33 10.05
C ARG A 98 -1.20 -8.41 9.37
N ILE A 99 -1.51 -8.74 8.12
CA ILE A 99 -0.86 -9.82 7.37
C ILE A 99 0.57 -9.44 6.97
N ARG A 100 0.77 -8.19 6.51
CA ARG A 100 2.11 -7.74 6.10
C ARG A 100 3.09 -7.71 7.26
N ASN A 101 2.61 -7.48 8.48
CA ASN A 101 3.45 -7.55 9.66
C ASN A 101 3.99 -8.96 9.86
N VAL A 102 3.15 -10.00 9.75
CA VAL A 102 3.57 -11.42 9.90
C VAL A 102 4.64 -11.78 8.88
N ALA A 103 4.42 -11.51 7.60
CA ALA A 103 5.39 -11.83 6.55
C ALA A 103 6.74 -11.10 6.70
N LYS A 104 6.76 -9.91 7.32
CA LYS A 104 8.01 -9.20 7.63
C LYS A 104 8.78 -9.86 8.78
N PHE A 105 8.09 -10.42 9.77
CA PHE A 105 8.74 -11.10 10.90
C PHE A 105 9.47 -12.36 10.45
N ASP A 106 8.89 -13.15 9.55
CA ASP A 106 9.53 -14.37 9.04
C ASP A 106 10.85 -14.05 8.31
N ARG A 107 10.88 -12.95 7.56
CA ARG A 107 12.09 -12.48 6.87
C ARG A 107 13.19 -12.03 7.84
N MET A 108 12.81 -11.60 9.04
CA MET A 108 13.74 -11.19 10.10
C MET A 108 14.51 -12.38 10.67
N ILE A 109 13.88 -13.56 10.73
CA ILE A 109 14.52 -14.81 11.15
C ILE A 109 15.64 -15.16 10.17
N ALA A 110 15.33 -15.26 8.87
CA ALA A 110 16.33 -15.52 7.83
C ALA A 110 17.46 -14.48 7.82
N PHE A 111 17.15 -13.19 8.06
CA PHE A 111 18.19 -12.17 8.22
C PHE A 111 19.08 -12.41 9.44
N SER A 112 18.49 -12.79 10.58
CA SER A 112 19.23 -13.06 11.83
C SER A 112 20.22 -14.22 11.70
N GLU A 113 19.91 -15.22 10.89
CA GLU A 113 20.82 -16.35 10.59
C GLU A 113 22.07 -15.89 9.80
N VAL A 114 21.94 -14.88 8.95
CA VAL A 114 23.04 -14.35 8.13
C VAL A 114 23.81 -13.23 8.85
N LEU A 115 23.21 -12.64 9.90
CA LEU A 115 23.75 -11.50 10.62
C LEU A 115 25.17 -11.70 11.20
N PRO A 116 25.54 -12.87 11.78
CA PRO A 116 26.90 -13.09 12.24
C PRO A 116 27.94 -12.94 11.12
N ARG A 117 27.65 -13.50 9.94
CA ARG A 117 28.53 -13.42 8.77
C ARG A 117 28.72 -11.98 8.27
N ILE A 118 27.65 -11.19 8.31
CA ILE A 118 27.71 -9.77 7.94
C ILE A 118 28.60 -9.00 8.93
N ARG A 119 28.47 -9.29 10.24
CA ARG A 119 29.30 -8.66 11.28
C ARG A 119 30.77 -9.04 11.14
N ASP A 120 31.08 -10.32 10.93
CA ASP A 120 32.46 -10.77 10.73
C ASP A 120 33.13 -10.06 9.54
N HIS A 121 32.39 -9.89 8.45
CA HIS A 121 32.87 -9.19 7.27
C HIS A 121 33.09 -7.69 7.54
N ALA A 122 32.11 -7.03 8.16
CA ALA A 122 32.21 -5.62 8.54
C ALA A 122 33.38 -5.37 9.50
N ASP A 123 33.56 -6.22 10.51
CA ASP A 123 34.67 -6.12 11.46
C ASP A 123 36.03 -6.33 10.77
N GLY A 124 36.09 -7.25 9.80
CA GLY A 124 37.26 -7.45 8.96
C GLY A 124 37.62 -6.20 8.15
N ASP A 125 36.63 -5.56 7.54
CA ASP A 125 36.81 -4.34 6.75
C ASP A 125 37.20 -3.13 7.61
N LEU A 126 36.58 -2.98 8.79
CA LEU A 126 36.88 -1.90 9.74
C LEU A 126 38.32 -1.98 10.29
N ARG A 127 38.95 -3.15 10.29
CA ARG A 127 40.36 -3.34 10.70
C ARG A 127 41.37 -2.99 9.60
N LYS A 128 40.93 -2.80 8.36
CA LYS A 128 41.83 -2.41 7.26
C LYS A 128 42.33 -0.98 7.48
N ARG A 129 43.59 -0.73 7.11
CA ARG A 129 44.20 0.59 7.23
C ARG A 129 43.73 1.48 6.07
N GLY A 130 43.26 2.68 6.37
CA GLY A 130 42.76 3.65 5.39
C GLY A 130 41.24 3.57 5.16
N LEU A 131 40.78 4.00 3.98
CA LEU A 131 39.38 3.89 3.54
C LEU A 131 39.28 3.06 2.25
N PRO A 132 39.70 1.78 2.27
CA PRO A 132 39.55 0.90 1.12
C PRO A 132 38.07 0.61 0.87
N ARG A 133 37.74 0.38 -0.40
CA ARG A 133 36.39 -0.02 -0.83
C ARG A 133 36.06 -1.46 -0.46
#